data_AF-A0A2E0VZ56-F1
#
_entry.id   AF-A0A2E0VZ56-F1
#
_cell.length_a   1.000
_cell.length_b   1.000
_cell.length_c   1.000
_cell.angle_alpha   90.00
_cell.angle_beta   90.00
_cell.angle_gamma   90.00
#
_symmetry.space_group_name_H-M   'P 1'
#
loop_
_entity.id
_entity.type
_entity.pdbx_description
1 polymer ?
#
loop_
_entity_poly.entity_id
_entity_poly.type
_entity_poly.pdbx_seq_one_letter_code
_entity_poly.pdbx_strand_id
1 'polypeptide(L)'
;MKKSFFPLLILLLLLNSCADRYVSQKETYYLVTAENANLYESQSTKSRVVARLELNEKLKGEIEGDWLFVSDSAKQGYVRMINLTAKEEYVKVNVFEGNELQTFIDDIFYNKLKISEWTFWASFLFFPLMAIVSYIFISNKLEAKFVKEVKGDLDTAVNVTPIYIAIIVSFQSVLFYFYYVESLLYITNPSWLPLEGDMVQWLWTISFYLIGLTLLSDLFSGIKNYGISNGLVRFVLGLITVVFSAAASFILSWTFIAIAIIILIFGVIALIASGFGGSQQPKSDKRDIYKETSEKWAKQRAEEERKNAEREFFERSQKQYRND
;
A
#
# COMPACT_ATOMS: atom_id res chain seq x y z
N MET A 1 32.92 -20.66 -8.81
CA MET A 1 31.72 -20.00 -9.39
C MET A 1 31.29 -18.88 -8.46
N LYS A 2 31.39 -17.62 -8.91
CA LYS A 2 30.95 -16.41 -8.18
C LYS A 2 29.42 -16.37 -8.19
N LYS A 3 28.76 -16.70 -7.09
CA LYS A 3 27.31 -16.56 -6.89
C LYS A 3 27.04 -15.37 -5.98
N SER A 4 25.91 -14.69 -6.21
CA SER A 4 25.25 -13.75 -5.29
C SER A 4 25.74 -12.29 -5.27
N PHE A 5 25.77 -11.60 -6.43
CA PHE A 5 25.78 -10.12 -6.44
C PHE A 5 24.37 -9.51 -6.52
N PHE A 6 23.38 -10.27 -7.01
CA PHE A 6 22.03 -9.78 -7.29
C PHE A 6 21.18 -9.47 -6.04
N PRO A 7 21.13 -10.29 -4.97
CA PRO A 7 20.37 -9.93 -3.77
C PRO A 7 20.99 -8.73 -3.02
N LEU A 8 22.31 -8.51 -3.17
CA LEU A 8 22.98 -7.35 -2.59
C LEU A 8 22.56 -6.05 -3.28
N LEU A 9 22.32 -6.08 -4.60
CA LEU A 9 21.84 -4.93 -5.37
C LEU A 9 20.40 -4.54 -5.00
N ILE A 10 19.52 -5.54 -4.82
CA ILE A 10 18.14 -5.31 -4.35
C ILE A 10 18.15 -4.76 -2.92
N LEU A 11 19.00 -5.29 -2.04
CA LEU A 11 19.18 -4.78 -0.68
C LEU A 11 19.73 -3.35 -0.68
N LEU A 12 20.70 -3.02 -1.55
CA LEU A 12 21.24 -1.66 -1.70
C LEU A 12 20.21 -0.66 -2.25
N LEU A 13 19.35 -1.09 -3.19
CA LEU A 13 18.24 -0.28 -3.69
C LEU A 13 17.17 -0.04 -2.62
N LEU A 14 16.88 -1.04 -1.80
CA LEU A 14 15.98 -0.90 -0.64
C LEU A 14 16.60 -0.01 0.45
N LEU A 15 17.89 -0.12 0.74
CA LEU A 15 18.58 0.70 1.75
C LEU A 15 18.71 2.17 1.32
N ASN A 16 18.91 2.46 0.03
CA ASN A 16 18.90 3.85 -0.48
C ASN A 16 17.51 4.51 -0.44
N SER A 17 16.43 3.75 -0.24
CA SER A 17 15.08 4.31 -0.11
C SER A 17 14.81 4.97 1.25
N CYS A 18 15.71 4.78 2.23
CA CYS A 18 15.69 5.40 3.56
C CYS A 18 16.38 6.79 3.62
N ALA A 19 16.64 7.45 2.49
CA ALA A 19 17.08 8.84 2.52
C ALA A 19 15.98 9.72 3.15
N ASP A 20 16.35 10.59 4.10
CA ASP A 20 15.44 11.53 4.76
C ASP A 20 14.64 12.31 3.72
N ARG A 21 13.35 12.01 3.62
CA ARG A 21 12.44 12.70 2.70
C ARG A 21 11.81 13.85 3.46
N TYR A 22 11.89 15.03 2.85
CA TYR A 22 11.15 16.20 3.30
C TYR A 22 10.03 16.45 2.31
N VAL A 23 8.79 16.54 2.80
CA VAL A 23 7.67 17.02 2.00
C VAL A 23 7.38 18.45 2.44
N SER A 24 7.12 19.31 1.46
CA SER A 24 6.66 20.66 1.74
C SER A 24 5.16 20.60 1.98
N GLN A 25 4.75 20.76 3.24
CA GLN A 25 3.35 20.79 3.63
C GLN A 25 2.91 22.24 3.77
N LYS A 26 1.74 22.54 3.21
CA LYS A 26 1.09 23.84 3.37
C LYS A 26 0.41 23.86 4.72
N GLU A 27 0.96 24.62 5.66
CA GLU A 27 0.34 24.82 6.98
C GLU A 27 -0.30 26.21 7.02
N THR A 28 -1.50 26.28 7.62
CA THR A 28 -2.15 27.55 7.93
C THR A 28 -1.87 27.90 9.38
N TYR A 29 -1.36 29.10 9.62
CA TYR A 29 -1.19 29.67 10.96
C TYR A 29 -1.88 31.02 11.01
N TYR A 30 -2.19 31.48 12.22
CA TYR A 30 -2.87 32.74 12.46
C TYR A 30 -1.93 33.70 13.18
N LEU A 31 -1.80 34.91 12.66
CA LEU A 31 -1.07 35.99 13.32
C LEU A 31 -2.03 36.87 14.10
N VAL A 32 -1.66 37.20 15.33
CA VAL A 32 -2.38 38.18 16.16
C VAL A 32 -2.19 39.59 15.59
N THR A 33 -3.29 40.26 15.26
CA THR A 33 -3.29 41.62 14.69
C THR A 33 -3.76 42.69 15.66
N ALA A 34 -4.45 42.31 16.73
CA ALA A 34 -4.90 43.23 17.77
C ALA A 34 -3.92 43.28 18.94
N GLU A 35 -3.55 44.48 19.39
CA GLU A 35 -2.78 44.66 20.61
C GLU A 35 -3.57 44.12 21.82
N ASN A 36 -2.92 43.31 22.65
CA ASN A 36 -3.49 42.69 23.85
C ASN A 36 -4.70 41.78 23.59
N ALA A 37 -4.66 40.98 22.51
CA ALA A 37 -5.67 39.95 22.28
C ALA A 37 -5.73 38.97 23.46
N ASN A 38 -6.93 38.71 23.97
CA ASN A 38 -7.12 37.79 25.09
C ASN A 38 -7.44 36.37 24.58
N LEU A 39 -6.83 35.38 25.22
CA LEU A 39 -7.18 33.98 25.12
C LEU A 39 -8.17 33.63 26.23
N TYR A 40 -9.34 33.13 25.87
CA TYR A 40 -10.45 32.85 26.79
C TYR A 40 -10.59 31.35 27.06
N GLU A 41 -11.08 30.97 28.24
CA GLU A 41 -11.29 29.55 28.58
C GLU A 41 -12.42 28.89 27.78
N SER A 42 -13.35 29.69 27.26
CA SER A 42 -14.46 29.25 26.40
C SER A 42 -14.78 30.29 25.33
N GLN A 43 -15.65 29.96 24.36
CA GLN A 43 -16.08 30.81 23.23
C GLN A 43 -16.93 32.03 23.64
N SER A 44 -16.46 32.81 24.62
CA SER A 44 -17.16 33.97 25.17
C SER A 44 -16.17 34.98 25.75
N THR A 45 -16.35 36.26 25.42
CA THR A 45 -15.54 37.35 26.00
C THR A 45 -15.83 37.61 27.47
N LYS A 46 -16.92 37.01 28.00
CA LYS A 46 -17.25 37.00 29.43
C LYS A 46 -16.53 35.88 30.19
N SER A 47 -15.88 34.97 29.48
CA SER A 47 -15.12 33.87 30.07
C SER A 47 -13.83 34.37 30.71
N ARG A 48 -13.23 33.54 31.55
CA ARG A 48 -11.94 33.83 32.18
C ARG A 48 -10.86 33.98 31.10
N VAL A 49 -10.05 35.04 31.22
CA VAL A 49 -8.86 35.21 30.40
C VAL A 49 -7.76 34.28 30.90
N VAL A 50 -7.36 33.34 30.06
CA VAL A 50 -6.30 32.35 30.32
C VAL A 50 -4.91 32.96 30.09
N ALA A 51 -4.77 33.73 29.00
CA ALA A 51 -3.53 34.38 28.63
C ALA A 51 -3.80 35.66 27.81
N ARG A 52 -2.80 36.54 27.74
CA ARG A 52 -2.74 37.63 26.77
C ARG A 52 -1.74 37.27 25.69
N LEU A 53 -2.09 37.59 24.45
CA LEU A 53 -1.31 37.29 23.27
C LEU A 53 -0.62 38.56 22.77
N GLU A 54 0.60 38.41 22.28
CA GLU A 54 1.41 39.52 21.77
C GLU A 54 1.09 39.80 20.30
N LEU A 55 1.33 41.04 19.86
CA LEU A 55 1.16 41.41 18.46
C LEU A 55 2.12 40.59 17.57
N ASN A 56 1.62 40.04 16.47
CA ASN A 56 2.33 39.11 15.57
C ASN A 56 2.70 37.75 16.18
N GLU A 57 2.15 37.38 17.34
CA GLU A 57 2.30 36.02 17.85
C GLU A 57 1.67 35.01 16.85
N LYS A 58 2.40 33.94 16.53
CA LYS A 58 1.95 32.87 15.63
C LYS A 58 1.14 31.85 16.43
N LEU A 59 -0.08 31.58 15.99
CA LEU A 59 -0.97 30.59 16.59
C LEU A 59 -1.33 29.50 15.58
N LYS A 60 -1.44 28.26 16.07
CA LYS A 60 -2.03 27.13 15.36
C LYS A 60 -3.23 26.63 16.16
N GLY A 61 -4.29 26.21 15.47
CA GLY A 61 -5.52 25.81 16.13
C GLY A 61 -6.64 25.45 15.17
N GLU A 62 -7.75 25.00 15.73
CA GLU A 62 -8.97 24.64 15.01
C GLU A 62 -9.95 25.82 15.00
N ILE A 63 -10.55 26.11 13.85
CA ILE A 63 -11.59 27.15 13.76
C ILE A 63 -12.93 26.56 14.21
N GLU A 64 -13.55 27.21 15.18
CA GLU A 64 -14.90 26.91 15.65
C GLU A 64 -15.77 28.18 15.58
N GLY A 65 -16.45 28.34 14.44
CA GLY A 65 -17.23 29.55 14.16
C GLY A 65 -16.34 30.79 14.08
N ASP A 66 -16.59 31.77 14.94
CA ASP A 66 -15.82 33.03 15.00
C ASP A 66 -14.61 32.97 15.95
N TRP A 67 -14.25 31.77 16.41
CA TRP A 67 -13.18 31.54 17.36
C TRP A 67 -12.14 30.58 16.80
N LEU A 68 -10.87 30.79 17.18
CA LEU A 68 -9.79 29.83 17.01
C LEU A 68 -9.53 29.18 18.36
N PHE A 69 -9.64 27.86 18.43
CA PHE A 69 -9.21 27.07 19.56
C PHE A 69 -7.71 26.75 19.43
N VAL A 70 -6.91 27.34 20.31
CA VAL A 70 -5.47 27.12 20.39
C VAL A 70 -5.22 25.98 21.36
N SER A 71 -4.50 24.96 20.92
CA SER A 71 -4.18 23.75 21.70
C SER A 71 -2.68 23.50 21.80
N ASP A 72 -1.88 24.56 21.87
CA ASP A 72 -0.44 24.41 22.09
C ASP A 72 -0.17 24.04 23.55
N SER A 73 0.85 23.22 23.78
CA SER A 73 1.30 22.70 25.07
C SER A 73 1.44 23.76 26.18
N ALA A 74 1.71 25.02 25.81
CA ALA A 74 1.86 26.14 26.74
C ALA A 74 0.57 26.97 26.96
N LYS A 75 -0.39 26.95 26.02
CA LYS A 75 -1.57 27.83 26.02
C LYS A 75 -2.76 27.12 25.39
N GLN A 76 -3.79 26.85 26.18
CA GLN A 76 -5.05 26.27 25.71
C GLN A 76 -6.20 27.26 25.90
N GLY A 77 -6.97 27.52 24.84
CA GLY A 77 -8.16 28.37 24.92
C GLY A 77 -8.63 28.93 23.58
N TYR A 78 -9.55 29.88 23.63
CA TYR A 78 -10.24 30.44 22.48
C TYR A 78 -9.86 31.90 22.27
N VAL A 79 -9.50 32.26 21.04
CA VAL A 79 -9.27 33.65 20.64
C VAL A 79 -10.21 34.02 19.50
N ARG A 80 -10.70 35.26 19.46
CA ARG A 80 -11.60 35.69 18.38
C ARG A 80 -10.86 35.83 17.06
N MET A 81 -11.47 35.32 15.99
CA MET A 81 -10.94 35.41 14.63
C MET A 81 -10.77 36.85 14.13
N ILE A 82 -11.57 37.80 14.61
CA ILE A 82 -11.43 39.23 14.26
C ILE A 82 -10.08 39.84 14.70
N ASN A 83 -9.43 39.22 15.69
CA ASN A 83 -8.12 39.65 16.19
C ASN A 83 -6.96 38.94 15.48
N LEU A 84 -7.26 38.15 14.44
CA LEU A 84 -6.32 37.27 13.76
C LEU A 84 -6.30 37.55 12.26
N THR A 85 -5.19 37.17 11.62
CA THR A 85 -5.09 37.09 10.15
C THR A 85 -4.45 35.76 9.78
N ALA A 86 -5.12 35.00 8.90
CA ALA A 86 -4.60 33.75 8.39
C ALA A 86 -3.42 34.00 7.46
N LYS A 87 -2.35 33.22 7.64
CA LYS A 87 -1.23 33.13 6.73
C LYS A 87 -0.91 31.68 6.43
N GLU A 88 -0.46 31.45 5.21
CA GLU A 88 -0.07 30.15 4.73
C GLU A 88 1.45 30.12 4.63
N GLU A 89 2.09 29.10 5.21
CA GLU A 89 3.53 28.89 5.13
C GLU A 89 3.81 27.45 4.72
N TYR A 90 4.80 27.30 3.84
CA TYR A 90 5.26 26.00 3.38
C TYR A 90 6.37 25.52 4.32
N VAL A 91 6.02 24.60 5.21
CA VAL A 91 6.98 24.04 6.17
C VAL A 91 7.57 22.75 5.59
N LYS A 92 8.89 22.60 5.70
CA LYS A 92 9.56 21.34 5.38
C LYS A 92 9.39 20.40 6.58
N VAL A 93 8.54 19.41 6.45
CA VAL A 93 8.33 18.39 7.48
C VAL A 93 9.09 17.14 7.08
N ASN A 94 9.82 16.53 8.02
CA ASN A 94 10.45 15.23 7.81
C ASN A 94 9.33 14.17 7.78
N VAL A 95 9.25 13.40 6.69
CA VAL A 95 8.21 12.39 6.44
C VAL A 95 8.14 11.32 7.55
N PHE A 96 9.19 11.19 8.37
CA PHE A 96 9.27 10.21 9.44
C PHE A 96 8.89 10.73 10.84
N GLU A 97 8.67 12.04 11.02
CA GLU A 97 8.42 12.64 12.36
C GLU A 97 6.94 12.71 12.76
N GLY A 98 6.04 12.25 11.90
CA GLY A 98 4.61 12.15 12.20
C GLY A 98 4.09 10.77 11.83
N ASN A 99 3.01 10.38 12.48
CA ASN A 99 2.25 9.13 12.27
C ASN A 99 1.76 8.94 10.81
N GLU A 100 2.19 9.75 9.84
CA GLU A 100 1.78 9.74 8.44
C GLU A 100 2.37 8.56 7.65
N LEU A 101 3.58 8.08 7.94
CA LEU A 101 4.06 6.83 7.31
C LEU A 101 3.22 5.65 7.80
N GLN A 102 2.92 5.59 9.09
CA GLN A 102 2.03 4.59 9.66
C GLN A 102 0.62 4.74 9.07
N THR A 103 0.11 5.97 8.93
CA THR A 103 -1.22 6.25 8.34
C THR A 103 -1.24 5.96 6.84
N PHE A 104 -0.13 6.13 6.13
CA PHE A 104 0.04 5.79 4.72
C PHE A 104 0.14 4.28 4.52
N ILE A 105 0.91 3.60 5.38
CA ILE A 105 0.98 2.13 5.42
C ILE A 105 -0.40 1.59 5.78
N ASP A 106 -1.08 2.15 6.78
CA ASP A 106 -2.42 1.72 7.19
C ASP A 106 -3.45 2.05 6.11
N ASP A 107 -3.41 3.21 5.45
CA ASP A 107 -4.30 3.53 4.33
C ASP A 107 -4.06 2.63 3.12
N ILE A 108 -2.79 2.37 2.79
CA ILE A 108 -2.43 1.41 1.73
C ILE A 108 -2.90 0.02 2.10
N PHE A 109 -2.55 -0.53 3.27
CA PHE A 109 -2.82 -1.92 3.61
C PHE A 109 -4.25 -2.18 4.07
N TYR A 110 -4.91 -1.24 4.75
CA TYR A 110 -6.28 -1.43 5.25
C TYR A 110 -7.35 -0.84 4.33
N ASN A 111 -7.11 0.30 3.69
CA ASN A 111 -8.14 0.94 2.86
C ASN A 111 -8.02 0.59 1.38
N LYS A 112 -6.79 0.51 0.84
CA LYS A 112 -6.56 0.30 -0.60
C LYS A 112 -6.25 -1.16 -0.99
N LEU A 113 -5.41 -1.85 -0.23
CA LEU A 113 -5.10 -3.29 -0.33
C LEU A 113 -5.99 -4.08 0.63
N LYS A 114 -7.31 -3.86 0.58
CA LYS A 114 -8.21 -4.67 1.40
C LYS A 114 -7.94 -6.15 1.12
N ILE A 115 -7.83 -6.95 2.18
CA ILE A 115 -7.80 -8.42 2.11
C ILE A 115 -8.98 -8.98 1.28
N SER A 116 -10.05 -8.19 1.10
CA SER A 116 -11.18 -8.51 0.23
C SER A 116 -10.84 -8.52 -1.27
N GLU A 117 -9.76 -7.89 -1.72
CA GLU A 117 -9.24 -8.03 -3.08
C GLU A 117 -8.43 -9.33 -3.21
N TRP A 118 -9.05 -10.45 -2.83
CA TRP A 118 -8.45 -11.79 -2.92
C TRP A 118 -7.96 -12.11 -4.33
N THR A 119 -8.56 -11.51 -5.36
CA THR A 119 -8.15 -11.61 -6.77
C THR A 119 -6.74 -11.09 -7.00
N PHE A 120 -6.30 -10.05 -6.27
CA PHE A 120 -4.93 -9.57 -6.31
C PHE A 120 -3.96 -10.60 -5.74
N TRP A 121 -4.18 -11.07 -4.51
CA TRP A 121 -3.31 -12.05 -3.86
C TRP A 121 -3.30 -13.39 -4.59
N ALA A 122 -4.45 -13.81 -5.11
CA ALA A 122 -4.57 -14.98 -5.97
C ALA A 122 -3.75 -14.80 -7.24
N SER A 123 -3.82 -13.65 -7.92
CA SER A 123 -3.03 -13.38 -9.13
C SER A 123 -1.53 -13.31 -8.84
N PHE A 124 -1.14 -12.66 -7.74
CA PHE A 124 0.25 -12.54 -7.29
C PHE A 124 0.89 -13.90 -7.03
N LEU A 125 0.15 -14.84 -6.45
CA LEU A 125 0.64 -16.20 -6.19
C LEU A 125 0.49 -17.12 -7.41
N PHE A 126 -0.60 -16.98 -8.15
CA PHE A 126 -0.96 -17.89 -9.25
C PHE A 126 -0.08 -17.69 -10.49
N PHE A 127 0.22 -16.45 -10.87
CA PHE A 127 1.03 -16.21 -12.08
C PHE A 127 2.47 -16.75 -11.97
N PRO A 128 3.23 -16.48 -10.89
CA PRO A 128 4.54 -17.09 -10.70
C PRO A 128 4.48 -18.61 -10.62
N LEU A 129 3.47 -19.17 -9.92
CA LEU A 129 3.30 -20.61 -9.80
C LEU A 129 3.03 -21.26 -11.16
N MET A 130 2.12 -20.69 -11.95
CA MET A 130 1.80 -21.17 -13.30
C MET A 130 2.98 -21.04 -14.25
N ALA A 131 3.79 -20.00 -14.12
CA ALA A 131 4.99 -19.84 -14.93
C ALA A 131 6.04 -20.91 -14.57
N ILE A 132 6.21 -21.23 -13.28
CA ILE A 132 7.07 -22.32 -12.80
C ILE A 132 6.54 -23.68 -13.28
N VAL A 133 5.25 -23.96 -13.15
CA VAL A 133 4.63 -25.23 -13.58
C VAL A 133 4.74 -25.40 -15.10
N SER A 134 4.41 -24.35 -15.86
CA SER A 134 4.53 -24.36 -17.33
C SER A 134 5.98 -24.62 -17.73
N TYR A 135 6.95 -24.00 -17.05
CA TYR A 135 8.35 -24.30 -17.28
C TYR A 135 8.67 -25.78 -17.01
N ILE A 136 8.38 -26.30 -15.81
CA ILE A 136 8.70 -27.69 -15.44
C ILE A 136 8.10 -28.67 -16.44
N PHE A 137 6.89 -28.39 -16.94
CA PHE A 137 6.18 -29.29 -17.85
C PHE A 137 6.69 -29.20 -19.29
N ILE A 138 6.92 -27.97 -19.78
CA ILE A 138 7.33 -27.70 -21.16
C ILE A 138 8.82 -28.01 -21.31
N SER A 139 9.69 -27.48 -20.45
CA SER A 139 11.14 -27.65 -20.58
C SER A 139 11.55 -29.10 -20.37
N ASN A 140 11.12 -29.76 -19.28
CA ASN A 140 11.56 -31.13 -19.03
C ASN A 140 11.08 -32.12 -20.07
N LYS A 141 9.89 -31.94 -20.69
CA LYS A 141 9.42 -32.86 -21.74
C LYS A 141 9.99 -32.54 -23.12
N LEU A 142 9.98 -31.27 -23.55
CA LEU A 142 10.46 -30.91 -24.88
C LEU A 142 11.97 -30.94 -24.97
N GLU A 143 12.68 -30.42 -23.96
CA GLU A 143 14.14 -30.44 -23.95
C GLU A 143 14.67 -31.87 -23.85
N ALA A 144 14.11 -32.71 -22.96
CA ALA A 144 14.53 -34.10 -22.87
C ALA A 144 14.24 -34.89 -24.17
N LYS A 145 13.09 -34.66 -24.82
CA LYS A 145 12.77 -35.34 -26.08
C LYS A 145 13.68 -34.89 -27.22
N PHE A 146 13.94 -33.59 -27.33
CA PHE A 146 14.82 -33.03 -28.36
C PHE A 146 16.28 -33.41 -28.16
N VAL A 147 16.78 -33.38 -26.92
CA VAL A 147 18.14 -33.82 -26.58
C VAL A 147 18.30 -35.31 -26.88
N LYS A 148 17.32 -36.14 -26.52
CA LYS A 148 17.33 -37.58 -26.81
C LYS A 148 17.35 -37.88 -28.31
N GLU A 149 16.56 -37.16 -29.11
CA GLU A 149 16.51 -37.35 -30.57
C GLU A 149 17.77 -36.85 -31.29
N VAL A 150 18.39 -35.77 -30.82
CA VAL A 150 19.51 -35.11 -31.53
C VAL A 150 20.89 -35.57 -31.06
N LYS A 151 21.07 -35.97 -29.79
CA LYS A 151 22.40 -36.19 -29.21
C LYS A 151 22.68 -37.55 -28.56
N GLY A 152 21.69 -38.43 -28.40
CA GLY A 152 21.85 -39.60 -27.53
C GLY A 152 22.05 -39.20 -26.06
N ASP A 153 22.19 -40.18 -25.15
CA ASP A 153 22.22 -40.07 -23.67
C ASP A 153 23.35 -39.17 -23.11
N LEU A 154 23.32 -37.89 -23.42
CA LEU A 154 24.19 -36.89 -22.83
C LEU A 154 23.46 -36.23 -21.66
N ASP A 155 24.06 -36.42 -20.49
CA ASP A 155 23.68 -35.88 -19.19
C ASP A 155 23.90 -34.35 -19.18
N THR A 156 23.09 -33.62 -19.95
CA THR A 156 23.20 -32.16 -20.05
C THR A 156 22.42 -31.49 -18.93
N ALA A 157 23.12 -30.65 -18.17
CA ALA A 157 22.53 -29.78 -17.16
C ALA A 157 21.34 -28.97 -17.73
N VAL A 158 20.22 -29.01 -17.01
CA VAL A 158 18.96 -28.34 -17.33
C VAL A 158 19.18 -26.84 -17.56
N ASN A 159 18.69 -26.31 -18.69
CA ASN A 159 18.78 -24.89 -18.97
C ASN A 159 17.79 -24.09 -18.10
N VAL A 160 18.29 -23.41 -17.06
CA VAL A 160 17.47 -22.64 -16.10
C VAL A 160 17.02 -21.26 -16.61
N THR A 161 17.51 -20.80 -17.74
CA THR A 161 17.20 -19.47 -18.32
C THR A 161 15.71 -19.20 -18.50
N PRO A 162 14.89 -20.14 -19.01
CA PRO A 162 13.47 -19.89 -19.15
C PRO A 162 12.73 -19.74 -17.80
N ILE A 163 13.29 -20.26 -16.68
CA ILE A 163 12.76 -20.01 -15.33
C ILE A 163 12.92 -18.54 -14.96
N TYR A 164 14.10 -17.97 -15.21
CA TYR A 164 14.37 -16.57 -14.91
C TYR A 164 13.45 -15.65 -15.72
N ILE A 165 13.26 -15.96 -17.01
CA ILE A 165 12.33 -15.25 -17.88
C ILE A 165 10.89 -15.34 -17.35
N ALA A 166 10.44 -16.53 -16.96
CA ALA A 166 9.12 -16.76 -16.38
C ALA A 166 8.89 -15.95 -15.08
N ILE A 167 9.90 -15.89 -14.20
CA ILE A 167 9.85 -15.09 -12.97
C ILE A 167 9.77 -13.59 -13.30
N ILE A 168 10.61 -13.10 -14.23
CA ILE A 168 10.63 -11.69 -14.64
C ILE A 168 9.29 -11.27 -15.22
N VAL A 169 8.72 -12.08 -16.14
CA VAL A 169 7.42 -11.81 -16.75
C VAL A 169 6.30 -11.84 -15.70
N SER A 170 6.34 -12.78 -14.75
CA SER A 170 5.34 -12.85 -13.68
C SER A 170 5.40 -11.62 -12.76
N PHE A 171 6.61 -11.19 -12.41
CA PHE A 171 6.83 -9.98 -11.63
C PHE A 171 6.34 -8.73 -12.37
N GLN A 172 6.54 -8.67 -13.70
CA GLN A 172 6.05 -7.59 -14.53
C GLN A 172 4.52 -7.54 -14.59
N SER A 173 3.84 -8.68 -14.70
CA SER A 173 2.37 -8.75 -14.67
C SER A 173 1.81 -8.21 -13.34
N VAL A 174 2.49 -8.50 -12.22
CA VAL A 174 2.14 -7.94 -10.92
C VAL A 174 2.32 -6.42 -10.91
N LEU A 175 3.48 -5.92 -11.35
CA LEU A 175 3.75 -4.47 -11.37
C LEU A 175 2.82 -3.71 -12.32
N PHE A 176 2.45 -4.31 -13.46
CA PHE A 176 1.47 -3.75 -14.39
C PHE A 176 0.08 -3.70 -13.75
N TYR A 177 -0.32 -4.72 -12.99
CA TYR A 177 -1.58 -4.69 -12.23
C TYR A 177 -1.57 -3.58 -11.17
N PHE A 178 -0.47 -3.40 -10.43
CA PHE A 178 -0.30 -2.28 -9.51
C PHE A 178 -0.47 -0.92 -10.20
N TYR A 179 0.16 -0.73 -11.36
CA TYR A 179 0.00 0.49 -12.15
C TYR A 179 -1.43 0.67 -12.66
N TYR A 180 -2.09 -0.40 -13.12
CA TYR A 180 -3.48 -0.33 -13.59
C TYR A 180 -4.45 0.01 -12.45
N VAL A 181 -4.21 -0.51 -11.25
CA VAL A 181 -4.99 -0.18 -10.05
C VAL A 181 -4.68 1.23 -9.55
N GLU A 182 -3.42 1.69 -9.57
CA GLU A 182 -3.04 3.08 -9.25
C GLU A 182 -3.57 4.09 -10.28
N SER A 183 -3.61 3.75 -11.56
CA SER A 183 -4.19 4.63 -12.59
C SER A 183 -5.72 4.72 -12.50
N LEU A 184 -6.38 3.69 -11.96
CA LEU A 184 -7.78 3.75 -11.51
C LEU A 184 -7.96 4.58 -10.23
N LEU A 185 -6.92 4.69 -9.40
CA LEU A 185 -6.88 5.43 -8.14
C LEU A 185 -5.89 6.60 -8.24
N TYR A 186 -6.14 7.50 -9.19
CA TYR A 186 -5.35 8.72 -9.42
C TYR A 186 -5.16 9.50 -8.10
N ILE A 187 -4.02 9.34 -7.41
CA ILE A 187 -3.37 10.25 -6.44
C ILE A 187 -2.05 9.57 -6.02
N THR A 188 -0.95 9.99 -6.65
CA THR A 188 0.39 10.26 -6.09
C THR A 188 1.43 10.01 -7.19
N ASN A 189 2.03 11.09 -7.70
CA ASN A 189 3.14 11.06 -8.64
C ASN A 189 4.46 10.75 -7.90
N PRO A 190 5.11 9.59 -8.06
CA PRO A 190 6.43 9.35 -7.52
C PRO A 190 7.47 10.09 -8.38
N SER A 191 8.14 11.11 -7.82
CA SER A 191 8.99 12.07 -8.52
C SER A 191 10.38 11.58 -8.96
N TRP A 192 10.70 10.30 -8.81
CA TRP A 192 12.01 9.72 -9.14
C TRP A 192 11.99 8.93 -10.46
N LEU A 193 10.83 8.77 -11.08
CA LEU A 193 10.70 8.25 -12.43
C LEU A 193 10.78 9.42 -13.42
N PRO A 194 11.46 9.25 -14.58
CA PRO A 194 11.60 10.31 -15.57
C PRO A 194 10.22 10.81 -15.99
N LEU A 195 10.00 12.12 -15.80
CA LEU A 195 8.72 12.84 -15.89
C LEU A 195 7.97 12.72 -17.22
N GLU A 196 8.55 12.09 -18.24
CA GLU A 196 8.04 12.08 -19.61
C GLU A 196 7.83 10.66 -20.20
N GLY A 197 8.08 9.59 -19.43
CA GLY A 197 7.85 8.21 -19.87
C GLY A 197 6.84 7.49 -18.99
N ASP A 198 5.79 6.94 -19.59
CA ASP A 198 4.78 6.15 -18.88
C ASP A 198 5.48 5.00 -18.12
N MET A 199 5.22 4.84 -16.82
CA MET A 199 5.90 3.86 -15.96
C MET A 199 5.79 2.43 -16.52
N VAL A 200 4.68 2.16 -17.21
CA VAL A 200 4.43 0.97 -18.02
C VAL A 200 5.52 0.76 -19.07
N GLN A 201 5.86 1.79 -19.82
CA GLN A 201 6.87 1.74 -20.88
C GLN A 201 8.25 1.40 -20.31
N TRP A 202 8.61 1.93 -19.15
CA TRP A 202 9.86 1.59 -18.46
C TRP A 202 9.89 0.14 -17.98
N LEU A 203 8.79 -0.34 -17.40
CA LEU A 203 8.64 -1.73 -16.99
C LEU A 203 8.81 -2.70 -18.17
N TRP A 204 8.14 -2.42 -19.29
CA TRP A 204 8.31 -3.17 -20.52
C TRP A 204 9.75 -3.13 -21.02
N THR A 205 10.37 -1.94 -21.03
CA THR A 205 11.73 -1.75 -21.52
C THR A 205 12.74 -2.55 -20.70
N ILE A 206 12.70 -2.46 -19.37
CA ILE A 206 13.59 -3.22 -18.47
C ILE A 206 13.40 -4.72 -18.67
N SER A 207 12.16 -5.20 -18.77
CA SER A 207 11.89 -6.62 -19.01
C SER A 207 12.42 -7.10 -20.35
N PHE A 208 12.23 -6.36 -21.44
CA PHE A 208 12.80 -6.72 -22.74
C PHE A 208 14.33 -6.77 -22.69
N TYR A 209 14.97 -5.83 -21.99
CA TYR A 209 16.42 -5.86 -21.78
C TYR A 209 16.87 -7.09 -20.98
N LEU A 210 16.18 -7.44 -19.89
CA LEU A 210 16.53 -8.60 -19.07
C LEU A 210 16.33 -9.92 -19.85
N ILE A 211 15.23 -10.06 -20.58
CA ILE A 211 14.98 -11.21 -21.45
C ILE A 211 16.07 -11.30 -22.52
N GLY A 212 16.37 -10.19 -23.19
CA GLY A 212 17.44 -10.13 -24.19
C GLY A 212 18.81 -10.52 -23.64
N LEU A 213 19.18 -10.02 -22.46
CA LEU A 213 20.42 -10.39 -21.78
C LEU A 213 20.47 -11.88 -21.42
N THR A 214 19.34 -12.46 -20.99
CA THR A 214 19.29 -13.87 -20.63
C THR A 214 19.42 -14.76 -21.87
N LEU A 215 18.75 -14.41 -22.98
CA LEU A 215 18.88 -15.10 -24.26
C LEU A 215 20.31 -15.00 -24.82
N LEU A 216 20.94 -13.82 -24.72
CA LEU A 216 22.34 -13.64 -25.13
C LEU A 216 23.30 -14.46 -24.27
N SER A 217 23.09 -14.49 -22.95
CA SER A 217 23.86 -15.34 -22.03
C SER A 217 23.78 -16.82 -22.42
N ASP A 218 22.58 -17.30 -22.76
CA ASP A 218 22.35 -18.65 -23.25
C ASP A 218 23.03 -18.94 -24.58
N LEU A 219 22.96 -18.01 -25.51
CA LEU A 219 23.66 -18.10 -26.80
C LEU A 219 25.16 -18.26 -26.57
N PHE A 220 25.79 -17.36 -25.80
CA PHE A 220 27.23 -17.42 -25.55
C PHE A 220 27.65 -18.66 -24.77
N SER A 221 26.87 -19.07 -23.77
CA SER A 221 27.09 -20.33 -23.04
C SER A 221 26.96 -21.54 -23.97
N GLY A 222 25.96 -21.54 -24.85
CA GLY A 222 25.73 -22.58 -25.84
C GLY A 222 26.85 -22.69 -26.86
N ILE A 223 27.31 -21.55 -27.40
CA ILE A 223 28.44 -21.49 -28.33
C ILE A 223 29.71 -22.03 -27.64
N LYS A 224 29.99 -21.57 -26.41
CA LYS A 224 31.18 -21.97 -25.66
C LYS A 224 31.22 -23.47 -25.35
N ASN A 225 30.09 -24.04 -24.95
CA ASN A 225 30.03 -25.42 -24.45
C ASN A 225 29.71 -26.46 -25.53
N TYR A 226 29.01 -26.06 -26.61
CA TYR A 226 28.46 -27.00 -27.59
C TYR A 226 28.72 -26.62 -29.05
N GLY A 227 29.45 -25.52 -29.31
CA GLY A 227 29.75 -25.02 -30.65
C GLY A 227 28.67 -24.09 -31.22
N ILE A 228 29.02 -23.38 -32.29
CA ILE A 228 28.22 -22.27 -32.86
C ILE A 228 26.80 -22.71 -33.25
N SER A 229 26.68 -23.82 -33.99
CA SER A 229 25.37 -24.33 -34.45
C SER A 229 24.42 -24.61 -33.28
N ASN A 230 24.90 -25.32 -32.25
CA ASN A 230 24.08 -25.65 -31.08
C ASN A 230 23.74 -24.42 -30.22
N GLY A 231 24.66 -23.45 -30.12
CA GLY A 231 24.37 -22.17 -29.47
C GLY A 231 23.24 -21.41 -30.16
N LEU A 232 23.25 -21.36 -31.49
CA LEU A 232 22.19 -20.72 -32.29
C LEU A 232 20.85 -21.44 -32.14
N VAL A 233 20.83 -22.79 -32.18
CA VAL A 233 19.60 -23.56 -31.95
C VAL A 233 19.01 -23.27 -30.56
N ARG A 234 19.83 -23.21 -29.51
CA ARG A 234 19.37 -22.86 -28.16
C ARG A 234 18.80 -21.45 -28.08
N PHE A 235 19.43 -20.48 -28.73
CA PHE A 235 18.93 -19.11 -28.79
C PHE A 235 17.57 -19.01 -29.50
N VAL A 236 17.41 -19.70 -30.64
CA VAL A 236 16.14 -19.75 -31.38
C VAL A 236 15.04 -20.41 -30.54
N LEU A 237 15.34 -21.54 -29.87
CA LEU A 237 14.41 -22.19 -28.95
C LEU A 237 14.03 -21.29 -27.76
N GLY A 238 14.99 -20.54 -27.22
CA GLY A 238 14.75 -19.54 -26.19
C GLY A 238 13.79 -18.43 -26.66
N LEU A 239 14.02 -17.88 -27.86
CA LEU A 239 13.12 -16.90 -28.47
C LEU A 239 11.71 -17.43 -28.67
N ILE A 240 11.57 -18.64 -29.22
CA ILE A 240 10.27 -19.29 -29.41
C ILE A 240 9.57 -19.44 -28.05
N THR A 241 10.29 -19.88 -27.02
CA THR A 241 9.75 -20.04 -25.67
C THR A 241 9.25 -18.71 -25.10
N VAL A 242 10.03 -17.63 -25.22
CA VAL A 242 9.62 -16.27 -24.79
C VAL A 242 8.33 -15.84 -25.48
N VAL A 243 8.25 -15.99 -26.81
CA VAL A 243 7.08 -15.59 -27.59
C VAL A 243 5.85 -16.41 -27.19
N PHE A 244 5.99 -17.72 -27.06
CA PHE A 244 4.88 -18.59 -26.62
C PHE A 244 4.45 -18.30 -25.18
N SER A 245 5.38 -18.07 -24.26
CA SER A 245 5.07 -17.70 -22.88
C SER A 245 4.34 -16.36 -22.83
N ALA A 246 4.79 -15.35 -23.57
CA ALA A 246 4.12 -14.06 -23.64
C ALA A 246 2.69 -14.18 -24.23
N ALA A 247 2.53 -14.95 -25.31
CA ALA A 247 1.22 -15.20 -25.92
C ALA A 247 0.29 -15.98 -24.96
N ALA A 248 0.79 -17.00 -24.26
CA ALA A 248 0.03 -17.75 -23.28
C ALA A 248 -0.39 -16.89 -22.09
N SER A 249 0.51 -16.05 -21.56
CA SER A 249 0.19 -15.09 -20.50
C SER A 249 -0.89 -14.10 -20.96
N PHE A 250 -0.81 -13.61 -22.20
CA PHE A 250 -1.83 -12.74 -22.78
C PHE A 250 -3.19 -13.45 -22.85
N ILE A 251 -3.25 -14.66 -23.43
CA ILE A 251 -4.51 -15.43 -23.55
C ILE A 251 -5.10 -15.76 -22.15
N LEU A 252 -4.25 -16.14 -21.19
CA LEU A 252 -4.70 -16.44 -19.82
C LEU A 252 -5.23 -15.19 -19.13
N SER A 253 -4.61 -14.01 -19.33
CA SER A 253 -5.10 -12.76 -18.77
C SER A 253 -6.50 -12.40 -19.30
N TRP A 254 -6.75 -12.56 -20.61
CA TRP A 254 -8.08 -12.37 -21.21
C TRP A 254 -9.11 -13.38 -20.71
N THR A 255 -8.71 -14.64 -20.55
CA THR A 255 -9.57 -15.67 -19.98
C THR A 255 -9.98 -15.34 -18.54
N PHE A 256 -9.04 -14.85 -17.72
CA PHE A 256 -9.32 -14.39 -16.36
C PHE A 256 -10.28 -13.20 -16.32
N ILE A 257 -10.07 -12.21 -17.20
CA ILE A 257 -10.99 -11.06 -17.33
C ILE A 257 -12.39 -11.54 -17.71
N ALA A 258 -12.49 -12.46 -18.68
CA ALA A 258 -13.78 -13.03 -19.08
C ALA A 258 -14.48 -13.77 -17.93
N ILE A 259 -13.75 -14.59 -17.16
CA ILE A 259 -14.27 -15.27 -15.98
C ILE A 259 -14.74 -14.26 -14.92
N ALA A 260 -13.95 -13.22 -14.64
CA ALA A 260 -14.31 -12.17 -13.69
C ALA A 260 -15.59 -11.44 -14.10
N ILE A 261 -15.74 -11.10 -15.39
CA ILE A 261 -16.97 -10.51 -15.95
C ILE A 261 -18.15 -11.47 -15.78
N ILE A 262 -17.97 -12.76 -16.07
CA ILE A 262 -19.01 -13.78 -15.88
C ILE A 262 -19.44 -13.85 -14.41
N ILE A 263 -18.50 -13.92 -13.46
CA ILE A 263 -18.79 -13.94 -12.02
C ILE A 263 -19.56 -12.68 -11.61
N LEU A 264 -19.18 -11.51 -12.13
CA LEU A 264 -19.83 -10.24 -11.82
C LEU A 264 -21.27 -10.21 -12.34
N ILE A 265 -21.49 -10.67 -13.57
CA ILE A 265 -22.84 -10.83 -14.16
C ILE A 265 -23.68 -11.78 -13.31
N PHE A 266 -23.15 -12.95 -12.93
CA PHE A 266 -23.86 -13.90 -12.08
C PHE A 266 -24.13 -13.34 -10.67
N GLY A 267 -23.19 -12.56 -10.11
CA GLY A 267 -23.37 -11.86 -8.84
C GLY A 267 -24.52 -10.85 -8.90
N VAL A 268 -24.60 -10.05 -9.97
CA VAL A 268 -25.70 -9.11 -10.20
C VAL A 268 -27.03 -9.85 -10.39
N ILE A 269 -27.05 -10.92 -11.20
CA ILE A 269 -28.26 -11.74 -11.38
C ILE A 269 -28.70 -12.35 -10.05
N ALA A 270 -27.78 -12.89 -9.25
CA ALA A 270 -28.07 -13.45 -7.94
C ALA A 270 -28.61 -12.38 -6.97
N LEU A 271 -28.11 -11.15 -7.04
CA LEU A 271 -28.56 -10.02 -6.22
C LEU A 271 -29.95 -9.51 -6.65
N ILE A 272 -30.27 -9.57 -7.95
CA ILE A 272 -31.61 -9.29 -8.47
C ILE A 272 -32.58 -10.43 -8.10
N ALA A 273 -32.15 -11.68 -8.22
CA ALA A 273 -32.94 -12.88 -7.97
C ALA A 273 -33.19 -13.14 -6.47
N SER A 274 -32.25 -12.78 -5.60
CA SER A 274 -32.45 -12.76 -4.14
C SER A 274 -33.46 -11.68 -3.71
N GLY A 275 -33.83 -10.81 -4.65
CA GLY A 275 -34.91 -9.88 -4.51
C GLY A 275 -34.49 -8.65 -3.72
N PHE A 276 -34.67 -7.49 -4.36
CA PHE A 276 -35.31 -6.33 -3.74
C PHE A 276 -36.76 -6.65 -3.28
N GLY A 277 -37.06 -7.91 -2.94
CA GLY A 277 -38.13 -8.25 -2.03
C GLY A 277 -37.69 -7.75 -0.68
N GLY A 278 -37.91 -6.45 -0.45
CA GLY A 278 -37.93 -5.90 0.89
C GLY A 278 -38.88 -6.79 1.68
N SER A 279 -38.32 -7.73 2.44
CA SER A 279 -38.99 -8.18 3.62
C SER A 279 -39.28 -6.87 4.35
N GLN A 280 -40.57 -6.55 4.47
CA GLN A 280 -40.99 -5.63 5.49
C GLN A 280 -40.51 -6.27 6.79
N GLN A 281 -39.26 -6.03 7.17
CA GLN A 281 -38.87 -6.18 8.55
C GLN A 281 -39.93 -5.37 9.28
N PRO A 282 -40.68 -6.00 10.22
CA PRO A 282 -41.58 -5.24 11.06
C PRO A 282 -40.76 -4.08 11.57
N LYS A 283 -41.27 -2.84 11.43
CA LYS A 283 -40.63 -1.64 11.95
C LYS A 283 -40.37 -1.90 13.44
N SER A 284 -39.21 -2.46 13.75
CA SER A 284 -38.66 -2.49 15.09
C SER A 284 -38.58 -1.03 15.46
N ASP A 285 -39.42 -0.63 16.40
CA ASP A 285 -39.47 0.73 16.90
C ASP A 285 -38.05 1.07 17.29
N LYS A 286 -37.40 1.97 16.54
CA LYS A 286 -35.97 2.29 16.72
C LYS A 286 -35.65 2.64 18.18
N ARG A 287 -36.67 3.03 18.96
CA ARG A 287 -36.60 3.22 20.41
C ARG A 287 -36.07 2.01 21.18
N ASP A 288 -36.35 0.78 20.76
CA ASP A 288 -35.90 -0.42 21.49
C ASP A 288 -34.39 -0.67 21.31
N ILE A 289 -33.86 -0.43 20.10
CA ILE A 289 -32.43 -0.56 19.81
C ILE A 289 -31.62 0.53 20.53
N TYR A 290 -32.10 1.78 20.55
CA TYR A 290 -31.45 2.85 21.31
C TYR A 290 -31.48 2.59 22.81
N LYS A 291 -32.58 2.02 23.33
CA LYS A 291 -32.71 1.69 24.75
C LYS A 291 -31.74 0.58 25.15
N GLU A 292 -31.70 -0.52 24.39
CA GLU A 292 -30.77 -1.63 24.66
C GLU A 292 -29.30 -1.20 24.56
N THR A 293 -28.97 -0.39 23.56
CA THR A 293 -27.61 0.13 23.41
C THR A 293 -27.26 1.06 24.58
N SER A 294 -28.15 1.97 24.98
CA SER A 294 -27.92 2.90 26.11
C SER A 294 -27.77 2.18 27.46
N GLU A 295 -28.54 1.12 27.71
CA GLU A 295 -28.44 0.31 28.93
C GLU A 295 -27.11 -0.46 28.98
N LYS A 296 -26.61 -0.93 27.83
CA LYS A 296 -25.30 -1.59 27.74
C LYS A 296 -24.15 -0.64 28.04
N TRP A 297 -24.18 0.58 27.50
CA TRP A 297 -23.18 1.63 27.79
C TRP A 297 -23.24 2.11 29.25
N ALA A 298 -24.44 2.19 29.84
CA ALA A 298 -24.61 2.56 31.25
C ALA A 298 -24.02 1.49 32.18
N LYS A 299 -24.25 0.20 31.88
CA LYS A 299 -23.64 -0.91 32.64
C LYS A 299 -22.12 -0.92 32.54
N GLN A 300 -21.57 -0.69 31.35
CA GLN A 300 -20.11 -0.62 31.15
C GLN A 300 -19.48 0.53 31.94
N ARG A 301 -20.08 1.73 31.91
CA ARG A 301 -19.59 2.88 32.70
C ARG A 301 -19.64 2.62 34.20
N ALA A 302 -20.74 2.04 34.70
CA ALA A 302 -20.85 1.71 36.12
C ALA A 302 -19.82 0.66 36.57
N GLU A 303 -19.49 -0.32 35.71
CA GLU A 303 -18.45 -1.31 36.00
C GLU A 303 -17.05 -0.70 36.01
N GLU A 304 -16.79 0.24 35.11
CA GLU A 304 -15.51 0.97 35.01
C GLU A 304 -15.30 1.92 36.20
N GLU A 305 -16.33 2.65 36.61
CA GLU A 305 -16.32 3.47 37.82
C GLU A 305 -16.06 2.64 39.08
N ARG A 306 -16.68 1.46 39.18
CA ARG A 306 -16.44 0.54 40.30
C ARG A 306 -14.99 0.04 40.31
N LYS A 307 -14.42 -0.33 39.17
CA LYS A 307 -13.02 -0.76 39.05
C LYS A 307 -12.04 0.36 39.42
N ASN A 308 -12.35 1.60 39.04
CA ASN A 308 -11.53 2.76 39.42
C ASN A 308 -11.61 3.05 40.92
N ALA A 309 -12.79 2.97 41.53
CA ALA A 309 -12.96 3.12 42.97
C ALA A 309 -12.21 2.02 43.76
N GLU A 310 -12.24 0.77 43.29
CA GLU A 310 -11.47 -0.34 43.89
C GLU A 310 -9.95 -0.10 43.78
N ARG A 311 -9.47 0.43 42.65
CA ARG A 311 -8.04 0.82 42.49
C ARG A 311 -7.64 1.95 43.44
N GLU A 312 -8.44 3.02 43.52
CA GLU A 312 -8.16 4.12 44.43
C GLU A 312 -8.13 3.67 45.90
N PHE A 313 -9.06 2.80 46.29
CA PHE A 313 -9.09 2.23 47.64
C PHE A 313 -7.81 1.43 47.94
N PHE A 314 -7.36 0.61 46.98
CA PHE A 314 -6.13 -0.18 47.11
C PHE A 314 -4.87 0.70 47.18
N GLU A 315 -4.81 1.78 46.38
CA GLU A 315 -3.70 2.73 46.44
C GLU A 315 -3.65 3.48 47.79
N ARG A 316 -4.81 3.87 48.34
CA ARG A 316 -4.89 4.52 49.65
C ARG A 316 -4.45 3.57 50.77
N SER A 317 -4.88 2.31 50.74
CA SER A 317 -4.47 1.33 51.74
C SER A 317 -2.97 1.04 51.69
N GLN A 318 -2.38 0.91 50.49
CA GLN A 318 -0.92 0.76 50.35
C GLN A 318 -0.12 1.97 50.86
N LYS A 319 -0.63 3.19 50.65
CA LYS A 319 0.01 4.40 51.20
C LYS A 319 -0.02 4.42 52.73
N GLN A 320 -1.10 3.92 53.34
CA GLN A 320 -1.22 3.86 54.79
C GLN A 320 -0.21 2.86 55.40
N TYR A 321 -0.04 1.69 54.79
CA TYR A 321 0.95 0.69 55.22
C TYR A 321 2.42 1.08 54.98
N ARG A 322 2.72 2.09 54.17
CA ARG A 322 4.10 2.58 53.95
C ARG A 322 4.54 3.63 54.97
N ASN A 323 3.60 4.22 55.70
CA ASN A 323 3.87 5.29 56.66
C ASN A 323 3.84 4.82 58.13
N ASP A 324 3.55 3.53 58.35
CA ASP A 324 3.70 2.81 59.62
C ASP A 324 4.96 1.93 59.57
#